data_AF-A0A1H8S0W4-F1
#
_entry.id   AF-A0A1H8S0W4-F1
#
_cell.length_a   1.000
_cell.length_b   1.000
_cell.length_c   1.000
_cell.angle_alpha   90.00
_cell.angle_beta   90.00
_cell.angle_gamma   90.00
#
_symmetry.space_group_name_H-M   'P 1'
#
loop_
_entity.id
_entity.type
_entity.pdbx_description
1 polymer ?
#
loop_
_entity_poly.entity_id
_entity_poly.type
_entity_poly.pdbx_seq_one_letter_code
_entity_poly.pdbx_strand_id
1 'polypeptide(L)' 'MNRRKKINQLLKAHAKKASAKLAPPKKSKYISKADRLKLAAEPAPEALITPES' A
#
# COMPACT_ATOMS: atom_id res chain seq x y z
N MET A 1 32.77 6.91 7.44
CA MET A 1 32.12 6.50 6.17
C MET A 1 32.85 5.28 5.62
N ASN A 2 32.46 4.10 6.08
CA ASN A 2 33.00 2.83 5.58
C ASN A 2 32.05 2.27 4.51
N ARG A 3 32.58 1.76 3.39
CA ARG A 3 31.78 1.18 2.30
C ARG A 3 30.75 0.17 2.81
N ARG A 4 31.14 -0.70 3.76
CA ARG A 4 30.25 -1.66 4.42
C ARG A 4 29.02 -1.00 5.07
N LYS A 5 29.22 0.10 5.81
CA LYS A 5 28.12 0.84 6.45
C LYS A 5 27.18 1.46 5.40
N LYS A 6 27.72 1.99 4.32
CA LYS A 6 26.94 2.59 3.21
C LYS A 6 26.10 1.53 2.48
N ILE A 7 26.69 0.38 2.16
CA ILE A 7 25.98 -0.75 1.53
C ILE A 7 24.84 -1.23 2.44
N ASN A 8 25.13 -1.46 3.72
CA ASN A 8 24.10 -1.89 4.68
C ASN A 8 22.97 -0.87 4.83
N GLN A 9 23.27 0.43 4.80
CA GLN A 9 22.28 1.49 4.84
C GLN A 9 21.38 1.48 3.60
N LEU A 10 21.97 1.33 2.41
CA LEU A 10 21.24 1.25 1.14
C LEU A 10 20.32 0.02 1.11
N LEU A 11 20.85 -1.16 1.44
CA LEU A 11 20.08 -2.40 1.43
C LEU A 11 18.86 -2.33 2.37
N LYS A 12 19.04 -1.79 3.58
CA LYS A 12 17.93 -1.59 4.53
C LYS A 12 16.88 -0.61 3.98
N ALA A 13 17.31 0.47 3.34
CA ALA A 13 16.39 1.43 2.73
C ALA A 13 15.59 0.82 1.58
N HIS A 14 16.23 0.03 0.71
CA HIS A 14 15.55 -0.69 -0.37
C HIS A 14 14.56 -1.73 0.14
N ALA A 15 14.96 -2.54 1.14
CA ALA A 15 14.07 -3.52 1.76
C ALA A 15 12.82 -2.85 2.38
N LYS A 16 13.00 -1.72 3.08
CA LYS A 16 11.88 -0.94 3.66
C LYS A 16 10.95 -0.37 2.58
N LYS A 17 11.49 0.11 1.46
CA LYS A 17 10.69 0.61 0.33
C LYS A 17 9.91 -0.50 -0.36
N ALA A 18 10.52 -1.67 -0.56
CA ALA A 18 9.85 -2.81 -1.17
C ALA A 18 8.69 -3.32 -0.30
N SER A 19 8.94 -3.50 1.01
CA SER A 19 7.90 -3.94 1.95
C SER A 19 6.77 -2.91 2.12
N ALA A 20 7.05 -1.61 2.04
CA ALA A 20 6.01 -0.58 2.07
C ALA A 20 5.11 -0.57 0.82
N LYS A 21 5.61 -1.02 -0.34
CA LYS A 21 4.82 -1.12 -1.58
C LYS A 21 3.90 -2.35 -1.59
N LEU A 22 4.36 -3.44 -1.01
CA LEU A 22 3.61 -4.71 -0.95
C LEU A 22 2.61 -4.74 0.22
N ALA A 23 2.88 -4.01 1.30
CA ALA A 23 2.02 -4.05 2.48
C ALA A 23 0.71 -3.26 2.24
N PRO A 24 -0.45 -3.84 2.59
CA PRO A 24 -1.70 -3.09 2.58
C PRO A 24 -1.67 -1.95 3.62
N PRO A 25 -2.40 -0.85 3.37
CA PRO A 25 -2.47 0.26 4.32
C PRO A 25 -2.99 -0.25 5.67
N LYS A 26 -2.26 0.06 6.75
CA LYS A 26 -2.58 -0.39 8.12
C LYS A 26 -3.94 0.09 8.65
N LYS A 27 -4.51 1.13 8.05
CA LYS A 27 -5.80 1.71 8.43
C LYS A 27 -6.67 1.77 7.21
N SER A 28 -7.97 1.50 7.39
CA SER A 28 -8.97 1.80 6.37
C SER A 28 -8.89 3.28 6.02
N LYS A 29 -9.01 3.59 4.72
CA LYS A 29 -9.05 4.97 4.27
C LYS A 29 -10.27 5.64 4.90
N TYR A 30 -10.03 6.72 5.64
CA TYR A 30 -11.14 7.55 6.10
C TYR A 30 -11.77 8.23 4.88
N ILE A 31 -13.08 8.03 4.72
CA ILE A 31 -13.88 8.57 3.62
C ILE A 31 -14.92 9.49 4.26
N SER A 32 -14.97 10.75 3.84
CA SER A 32 -15.93 11.72 4.36
C SER A 32 -17.37 11.36 3.97
N LYS A 33 -18.37 11.96 4.64
CA LYS A 33 -19.78 11.71 4.32
C LYS A 33 -20.12 12.02 2.85
N ALA A 34 -19.54 13.08 2.30
CA ALA A 34 -19.73 13.47 0.90
C ALA A 34 -19.10 12.46 -0.08
N ASP A 35 -17.90 11.98 0.24
CA ASP A 35 -17.19 11.01 -0.61
C ASP A 35 -17.87 9.63 -0.58
N ARG A 36 -18.50 9.26 0.54
CA ARG A 36 -19.29 8.03 0.64
C ARG A 36 -20.53 8.06 -0.25
N LEU A 37 -21.20 9.21 -0.36
CA LEU A 37 -22.35 9.37 -1.26
C LEU A 37 -21.94 9.27 -2.74
N LYS A 38 -20.78 9.84 -3.09
CA LYS A 38 -20.22 9.74 -4.44
C LYS A 38 -19.80 8.31 -4.79
N LEU A 39 -19.18 7.59 -3.86
CA LEU A 39 -18.80 6.19 -4.05
C LEU A 39 -19.98 5.21 -4.10
N ALA A 40 -21.13 5.56 -3.51
CA ALA A 40 -22.35 4.76 -3.63
C ALA A 40 -23.10 4.98 -4.96
N ALA A 41 -22.85 6.11 -5.64
CA ALA A 41 -23.42 6.44 -6.94
C ALA A 41 -22.54 5.98 -8.11
N GLU A 42 -21.24 5.76 -7.89
CA GLU A 42 -20.34 5.09 -8.83
C GLU A 42 -20.58 3.56 -8.77
N PRO A 43 -20.80 2.86 -9.90
CA PRO A 43 -20.85 1.41 -9.89
C PRO A 43 -19.50 0.88 -9.42
N ALA A 44 -19.51 0.00 -8.43
CA ALA A 44 -18.30 -0.57 -7.84
C ALA A 44 -17.38 -1.13 -8.95
N PRO A 45 -16.11 -0.70 -9.05
CA PRO A 45 -15.13 -1.47 -9.80
C PRO A 45 -15.01 -2.81 -9.10
N GLU A 46 -15.34 -3.85 -9.85
CA GLU A 46 -15.38 -5.24 -9.43
C GLU A 46 -14.18 -5.60 -8.55
N ALA A 47 -14.51 -6.22 -7.42
CA ALA A 47 -13.57 -6.81 -6.51
C ALA A 47 -12.70 -7.83 -7.27
N LEU A 48 -11.45 -7.47 -7.59
CA LEU A 48 -10.39 -8.42 -7.97
C LEU A 48 -9.95 -9.22 -6.74
N ILE A 49 -10.86 -10.07 -6.24
CA ILE A 49 -10.57 -11.13 -5.26
C ILE A 49 -11.33 -12.37 -5.72
N THR A 50 -10.77 -13.07 -6.70
CA THR A 50 -11.05 -14.49 -6.92
C THR A 50 -9.99 -15.29 -6.16
N PRO A 51 -10.30 -15.89 -5.00
CA PRO A 51 -9.51 -17.02 -4.51
C PRO A 51 -10.05 -18.28 -5.20
N GLU A 52 -9.34 -18.79 -6.20
CA GLU A 52 -9.63 -20.12 -6.75
C GLU A 52 -8.32 -20.87 -7.06
N SER A 53 -8.22 -22.05 -6.46
CA SER A 53 -7.20 -23.13 -6.56
C SER A 53 -5.82 -22.88 -5.95
#